data_AF-A0A1F7VIE8-F1
#
_entry.id   AF-A0A1F7VIE8-F1
#
_cell.length_a   1.000
_cell.length_b   1.000
_cell.length_c   1.000
_cell.angle_alpha   90.00
_cell.angle_beta   90.00
_cell.angle_gamma   90.00
#
_symmetry.space_group_name_H-M   'P 1'
#
loop_
_entity.id
_entity.type
_entity.pdbx_description
1 polymer ?
#
loop_
_entity_poly.entity_id
_entity_poly.type
_entity_poly.pdbx_seq_one_letter_code
_entity_poly.pdbx_strand_id
1 'polypeptide(L)' 'METATVTLSSKYQIVVPKKLRERYGLRARQKLFMGGDEQGIYLLPEPKSWADYLKGLGKGTWEKEGGGEAWLAQERASWE' A
#
# COMPACT_ATOMS: atom_id res chain seq x y z
N MET A 1 4.64 19.97 -4.58
CA MET A 1 3.69 19.35 -3.62
C MET A 1 2.38 20.11 -3.76
N GLU A 2 1.30 19.45 -4.16
CA GLU A 2 0.00 20.12 -4.29
C GLU A 2 -0.81 19.85 -3.03
N THR A 3 -1.11 20.91 -2.28
CA THR A 3 -1.84 20.84 -1.01
C THR A 3 -3.19 21.51 -1.16
N ALA A 4 -4.20 20.97 -0.47
CA ALA A 4 -5.52 21.56 -0.42
C ALA A 4 -6.08 21.39 0.99
N THR A 5 -6.61 22.48 1.54
CA THR A 5 -7.39 22.42 2.77
C THR A 5 -8.82 21.99 2.43
N VAL A 6 -9.32 20.99 3.14
CA VAL A 6 -10.68 20.47 2.98
C VAL A 6 -11.41 20.50 4.30
N THR A 7 -12.72 20.68 4.26
CA THR A 7 -13.56 20.65 5.46
C THR A 7 -14.00 19.23 5.74
N LEU A 8 -13.81 18.78 6.99
CA LEU A 8 -14.43 17.57 7.49
C LEU A 8 -15.89 17.86 7.79
N SER A 9 -16.78 17.23 7.03
CA SER A 9 -18.23 17.38 7.24
C SER A 9 -18.66 16.79 8.59
N SER A 10 -19.88 17.11 9.03
CA SER A 10 -20.48 16.56 10.25
C SER A 10 -20.63 15.02 10.24
N LYS A 11 -20.55 14.40 9.06
CA LYS A 11 -20.55 12.94 8.88
C LYS A 11 -19.15 12.35 8.77
N TYR A 12 -18.12 13.12 9.11
CA TYR A 12 -16.71 12.71 9.01
C TYR A 12 -16.29 12.36 7.57
N GLN A 13 -16.91 12.98 6.57
CA GLN A 13 -16.56 12.83 5.15
C GLN A 13 -15.75 14.03 4.67
N ILE A 14 -14.76 13.78 3.83
CA ILE A 14 -14.02 14.79 3.07
C ILE A 14 -14.31 14.63 1.58
N VAL A 15 -14.32 15.75 0.85
CA VAL A 15 -14.40 15.74 -0.61
C VAL A 15 -12.98 15.79 -1.16
N VAL A 16 -12.60 14.79 -1.96
CA VAL A 16 -11.31 14.80 -2.66
C VAL A 16 -11.37 15.79 -3.83
N PRO A 17 -10.54 16.85 -3.85
CA PRO A 17 -10.53 17.85 -4.92
C PRO A 17 -10.32 17.26 -6.31
N LYS A 18 -10.94 17.87 -7.33
CA LYS A 18 -10.89 17.40 -8.73
C LYS A 18 -9.46 17.12 -9.21
N LYS A 19 -8.54 18.05 -9.00
CA LYS A 19 -7.14 17.92 -9.42
C LYS A 19 -6.43 16.70 -8.81
N LEU A 20 -6.66 16.42 -7.53
CA LEU A 20 -6.09 15.25 -6.87
C LEU A 20 -6.72 13.95 -7.40
N ARG A 21 -8.04 13.92 -7.64
CA ARG A 21 -8.70 12.76 -8.24
C ARG A 21 -8.13 12.42 -9.62
N GLU A 22 -7.92 13.43 -10.46
CA GLU A 22 -7.39 13.25 -11.82
C GLU A 22 -5.93 12.80 -11.79
N ARG A 23 -5.08 13.44 -10.98
CA ARG A 23 -3.66 13.06 -10.85
C ARG A 23 -3.48 11.62 -10.39
N TYR A 24 -4.25 11.19 -9.39
CA TYR A 24 -4.11 9.86 -8.79
C TYR A 24 -5.08 8.82 -9.39
N GLY A 25 -5.81 9.17 -10.46
CA GLY A 25 -6.72 8.25 -11.15
C GLY A 25 -7.86 7.71 -10.29
N LEU A 26 -8.28 8.46 -9.26
CA LEU A 26 -9.33 8.04 -8.34
C LEU A 26 -10.69 8.03 -9.04
N ARG A 27 -11.44 6.93 -8.86
CA ARG A 27 -12.75 6.75 -9.49
C ARG A 27 -13.87 6.78 -8.46
N ALA A 28 -15.06 7.21 -8.89
CA ALA A 28 -16.25 7.12 -8.05
C ALA A 28 -16.50 5.65 -7.66
N ARG A 29 -16.95 5.43 -6.42
CA ARG A 29 -17.20 4.09 -5.83
C ARG A 29 -15.98 3.18 -5.73
N GLN A 30 -14.77 3.71 -5.93
CA GLN A 30 -13.55 2.99 -5.62
C GLN A 30 -13.39 2.88 -4.10
N LYS A 31 -12.90 1.73 -3.64
CA LYS A 31 -12.53 1.52 -2.24
C LYS A 31 -11.10 2.00 -2.00
N LEU A 32 -10.88 2.56 -0.82
CA LEU A 32 -9.57 3.03 -0.36
C LEU A 32 -9.24 2.32 0.95
N PHE A 33 -7.98 1.94 1.11
CA PHE A 33 -7.42 1.57 2.39
C PHE A 33 -7.12 2.84 3.19
N MET A 34 -7.55 2.87 4.46
CA MET A 34 -7.29 3.97 5.38
C MET A 34 -6.41 3.45 6.51
N GLY A 35 -5.25 4.05 6.69
CA GLY A 35 -4.36 3.79 7.82
C GLY A 35 -3.90 5.10 8.44
N GLY A 36 -3.20 5.02 9.55
CA GLY A 36 -2.62 6.20 10.18
C GLY A 36 -1.44 5.87 11.06
N ASP A 37 -0.65 6.90 11.35
CA ASP A 37 0.49 6.90 12.23
C ASP A 37 0.57 8.24 12.99
N GLU A 38 1.70 8.52 13.63
CA GLU A 38 1.92 9.77 14.39
C GLU A 38 1.80 11.05 13.54
N GLN A 39 1.96 10.95 12.22
CA GLN A 39 1.91 12.08 11.29
C GLN A 39 0.52 12.32 10.71
N GLY A 40 -0.40 11.36 10.86
CA GLY A 40 -1.80 11.52 10.49
C GLY A 40 -2.41 10.30 9.79
N ILE A 41 -3.39 10.55 8.93
CA ILE A 41 -4.15 9.52 8.21
C ILE A 41 -3.71 9.51 6.75
N TYR A 42 -3.40 8.33 6.22
CA TYR A 42 -3.13 8.11 4.81
C TYR A 42 -4.24 7.28 4.15
N LEU A 43 -4.51 7.59 2.88
CA LEU A 43 -5.48 6.92 2.04
C LEU A 43 -4.78 6.34 0.81
N LEU A 44 -4.93 5.04 0.60
CA LEU A 44 -4.34 4.32 -0.53
C LEU A 44 -5.44 3.66 -1.36
N PRO A 45 -5.35 3.65 -2.70
CA PRO A 45 -6.26 2.87 -3.53
C PRO A 45 -6.25 1.38 -3.14
N GLU A 46 -7.42 0.78 -2.93
CA GLU A 46 -7.48 -0.68 -2.73
C GLU A 46 -7.11 -1.39 -4.04
N PRO A 47 -6.11 -2.29 -4.04
CA PRO A 47 -5.77 -3.05 -5.23
C PRO A 47 -6.89 -4.01 -5.60
N LYS A 48 -7.10 -4.23 -6.90
CA LYS A 48 -8.09 -5.21 -7.38
C LYS A 48 -7.74 -6.64 -7.01
N SER A 49 -6.45 -6.92 -6.83
CA SER A 49 -5.88 -8.22 -6.49
C SER A 49 -4.67 -7.98 -5.59
N TRP A 50 -4.78 -8.44 -4.34
CA TRP A 50 -3.67 -8.38 -3.39
C TRP A 50 -2.51 -9.29 -3.81
N ALA A 51 -2.82 -10.43 -4.44
CA ALA A 51 -1.80 -11.32 -4.97
C ALA A 51 -0.93 -10.62 -6.01
N ASP A 52 -1.54 -9.94 -6.99
CA ASP A 52 -0.79 -9.22 -8.02
C ASP A 52 -0.06 -8.00 -7.46
N TYR A 53 -0.68 -7.28 -6.52
CA TYR A 53 -0.08 -6.11 -5.89
C TYR A 53 1.15 -6.45 -5.04
N LEU A 54 1.09 -7.55 -4.28
CA LEU A 54 2.18 -7.95 -3.38
C LEU A 54 3.26 -8.77 -4.09
N LYS A 55 2.96 -9.37 -5.25
CA LYS A 55 3.88 -10.22 -6.00
C LYS A 55 5.17 -9.48 -6.32
N GLY A 56 6.28 -9.97 -5.77
CA GLY A 56 7.62 -9.49 -6.09
C GLY A 56 8.06 -8.24 -5.33
N LEU A 57 7.21 -7.64 -4.47
CA LEU A 57 7.61 -6.47 -3.66
C LEU A 57 8.86 -6.75 -2.80
N GLY A 58 9.00 -7.97 -2.28
CA GLY A 58 10.13 -8.39 -1.47
C GLY A 58 11.33 -8.94 -2.24
N LYS A 59 11.29 -8.98 -3.59
CA LYS A 59 12.29 -9.72 -4.39
C LYS A 59 13.72 -9.27 -4.10
N GLY A 60 13.99 -7.97 -4.10
CA GLY A 60 15.34 -7.45 -3.87
C GLY A 60 15.86 -7.69 -2.43
N THR A 61 14.97 -7.66 -1.44
CA THR A 61 15.35 -8.03 -0.06
C THR A 61 15.64 -9.52 0.02
N TRP A 62 14.78 -10.34 -0.57
CA TRP A 62 14.93 -11.79 -0.59
C TRP A 62 16.23 -12.23 -1.27
N GLU A 63 16.60 -11.59 -2.39
CA GLU A 63 17.87 -11.86 -3.08
C GLU A 63 19.10 -11.50 -2.23
N LYS A 64 19.03 -10.41 -1.45
CA LYS A 64 20.12 -10.00 -0.56
C LYS A 64 20.36 -10.98 0.59
N GLU A 65 19.29 -11.62 1.07
CA GLU A 65 19.36 -12.65 2.12
C GLU A 65 19.80 -14.04 1.59
N GLY A 66 20.29 -14.11 0.35
CA GLY A 66 20.74 -15.36 -0.27
C GLY A 66 19.66 -16.13 -1.03
N GLY A 67 18.46 -15.55 -1.15
CA GLY A 67 17.36 -16.08 -1.95
C GLY A 67 16.81 -17.42 -1.47
N GLY A 68 16.08 -18.09 -2.36
CA GLY A 68 15.40 -19.35 -2.04
C GLY A 68 16.36 -20.47 -1.63
N GLU A 69 17.53 -20.55 -2.26
CA GLU A 69 18.51 -21.61 -2.00
C GLU A 69 19.12 -21.51 -0.59
N ALA A 70 19.47 -20.30 -0.14
CA ALA A 70 20.01 -20.10 1.20
C ALA A 70 19.00 -20.50 2.28
N TRP A 71 17.73 -20.12 2.10
CA TRP A 71 16.67 -20.49 3.03
C TRP A 71 16.40 -22.01 3.02
N LEU A 72 16.32 -22.63 1.83
CA LEU A 72 16.12 -24.08 1.70
C LEU A 72 17.28 -24.88 2.32
N ALA A 73 18.51 -24.40 2.24
CA ALA A 73 19.66 -25.03 2.87
C ALA A 73 19.55 -25.00 4.41
N GLN A 74 19.18 -23.84 4.98
CA GLN A 74 18.95 -23.69 6.42
C GLN A 74 17.82 -24.59 6.91
N GLU A 75 16.70 -24.61 6.19
CA GLU A 75 15.53 -25.41 6.56
C GLU A 75 15.83 -26.91 6.48
N ARG A 76 16.60 -27.38 5.49
CA ARG A 76 17.03 -28.79 5.41
C ARG A 76 17.97 -29.18 6.56
N ALA A 77 18.88 -28.28 6.93
CA ALA A 77 19.83 -28.54 8.01
C ALA A 77 19.17 -28.59 9.40
N SER A 78 18.02 -27.92 9.60
CA SER A 78 17.31 -27.96 10.87
C SER A 78 16.53 -29.25 11.11
N TRP A 79 16.43 -30.13 10.10
CA TRP A 79 15.72 -31.41 10.17
C TRP A 79 16.65 -32.60 10.45
N GLU A 80 17.97 -32.37 10.53
CA GLU A 80 18.98 -33.34 11.01
C GLU A 80 19.30 -33.13 12.49
#